data_AF-A0A2G5X998-F1
#
_entry.id   AF-A0A2G5X998-F1
#
_cell.length_a   1.000
_cell.length_b   1.000
_cell.length_c   1.000
_cell.angle_alpha   90.00
_cell.angle_beta   90.00
_cell.angle_gamma   90.00
#
_symmetry.space_group_name_H-M   'P 1'
#
loop_
_entity.id
_entity.type
_entity.pdbx_description
1 polymer ?
#
loop_
_entity_poly.entity_id
_entity_poly.type
_entity_poly.pdbx_seq_one_letter_code
_entity_poly.pdbx_strand_id
1 'polypeptide(L)'
;MYDYIKGYVTRVTPEYVVLEQSGIGWQVMTPNPFAFHITDEVQQVFTYLHVREDTQLLIGFKTLEQRELFRKLITVSGIGPKGALAILANGLPSQVVSAIEREDEGFLVQFPGVGKKTARQMILDLKGKLHDLFTEIDLPDSEDTLLTLAESDELDEALLALTALGYSDRELKKVKPKLEKEELDTEGYMRLALKLLLKQG
;
A
#
# COMPACT_ATOMS: atom_id res chain seq x y z
N MET A 1 6.97 -6.22 6.18
CA MET A 1 7.61 -6.37 7.51
C MET A 1 7.72 -5.03 8.22
N TYR A 2 8.23 -3.96 7.58
CA TYR A 2 8.15 -2.60 8.15
C TYR A 2 7.18 -1.76 7.33
N ASP A 3 6.07 -1.34 7.93
CA ASP A 3 5.06 -0.52 7.27
C ASP A 3 5.43 0.98 7.33
N TYR A 4 5.88 1.42 8.50
CA TYR A 4 6.43 2.75 8.73
C TYR A 4 7.47 2.75 9.85
N ILE A 5 8.24 3.83 9.95
CA ILE A 5 9.16 4.12 11.05
C ILE A 5 8.85 5.54 11.55
N LYS A 6 8.73 5.71 12.87
CA LYS A 6 8.65 7.03 13.53
C LYS A 6 10.01 7.32 14.17
N GLY A 7 10.64 8.43 13.80
CA GLY A 7 11.97 8.78 14.32
C GLY A 7 12.43 10.17 13.91
N TYR A 8 13.63 10.55 14.35
CA TYR A 8 14.25 11.84 14.05
C TYR A 8 15.13 11.76 12.80
N VAL A 9 15.03 12.73 11.90
CA VAL A 9 15.96 12.82 10.78
C VAL A 9 17.29 13.37 11.30
N THR A 10 18.33 12.53 11.32
CA THR A 10 19.65 12.91 11.85
C THR A 10 20.66 13.24 10.76
N ARG A 11 20.42 12.79 9.52
CA ARG A 11 21.28 13.07 8.36
C ARG A 11 20.48 13.07 7.07
N VAL A 12 20.78 14.02 6.19
CA VAL A 12 20.26 14.09 4.82
C VAL A 12 21.44 14.10 3.86
N THR A 13 21.43 13.20 2.88
CA THR A 13 22.43 13.11 1.82
C THR A 13 21.74 13.13 0.46
N PRO A 14 22.47 13.33 -0.65
CA PRO A 14 21.88 13.25 -1.99
C PRO A 14 21.26 11.88 -2.33
N GLU A 15 21.65 10.80 -1.64
CA GLU A 15 21.21 9.43 -1.96
C GLU A 15 20.20 8.86 -0.97
N TYR A 16 20.26 9.27 0.30
CA TYR A 16 19.46 8.72 1.39
C TYR A 16 19.33 9.69 2.58
N VAL A 17 18.39 9.39 3.47
CA VAL A 17 18.25 10.01 4.79
C VAL A 17 18.54 9.00 5.89
N VAL A 18 18.95 9.47 7.06
CA VAL A 18 19.05 8.63 8.28
C VAL A 18 17.95 9.02 9.24
N LEU A 19 17.09 8.06 9.56
CA LEU A 19 16.10 8.17 10.64
C LEU A 19 16.65 7.48 11.88
N GLU A 20 16.72 8.19 13.00
CA GLU A 20 17.06 7.59 14.28
C GLU A 20 15.80 7.26 15.07
N GLN A 21 15.69 6.01 15.50
CA GLN A 21 14.66 5.54 16.40
C GLN A 21 15.31 4.70 17.49
N SER A 22 15.15 5.11 18.75
CA SER A 22 15.64 4.37 19.93
C SER A 22 17.14 4.05 19.86
N GLY A 23 17.95 4.98 19.35
CA GLY A 23 19.40 4.84 19.20
C GLY A 23 19.85 4.06 17.96
N ILE A 24 18.93 3.64 17.10
CA ILE A 24 19.24 2.93 15.84
C ILE A 24 19.07 3.88 14.65
N GLY A 25 20.13 4.06 13.88
CA GLY A 25 20.11 4.84 12.64
C GLY A 25 19.73 3.98 11.42
N TRP A 26 18.52 4.20 10.90
CA TRP A 26 18.01 3.57 9.70
C TRP A 26 18.41 4.35 8.46
N GLN A 27 19.19 3.74 7.56
CA GLN A 27 19.49 4.31 6.26
C GLN A 27 18.31 4.09 5.32
N VAL A 28 17.64 5.17 4.91
CA VAL A 28 16.41 5.13 4.12
C VAL A 28 16.60 5.87 2.79
N MET A 29 16.46 5.16 1.67
CA MET A 29 16.41 5.76 0.35
C MET A 29 15.04 6.37 0.10
N THR A 30 14.94 7.55 -0.50
CA THR A 30 13.64 8.19 -0.75
C THR A 30 13.61 8.80 -2.14
N PRO A 31 12.42 9.10 -2.73
CA PRO A 31 12.35 9.75 -4.03
C PRO A 31 13.04 11.13 -4.04
N ASN A 32 12.93 11.85 -2.93
CA ASN A 32 13.59 13.14 -2.75
C ASN A 32 14.11 13.26 -1.31
N PRO A 33 15.40 12.98 -1.06
CA PRO A 33 16.00 13.11 0.27
C PRO A 33 15.88 14.52 0.85
N PHE A 34 15.98 15.55 0.01
CA PHE A 34 15.86 16.96 0.42
C PHE A 34 14.44 17.38 0.78
N ALA A 35 13.44 16.52 0.56
CA ALA A 35 12.12 16.75 1.14
C ALA A 35 12.16 16.61 2.67
N PHE A 36 13.10 15.83 3.20
CA PHE A 36 13.31 15.68 4.64
C PHE A 36 14.29 16.73 5.14
N HIS A 37 14.09 17.17 6.37
CA HIS A 37 14.93 18.15 7.04
C HIS A 37 15.32 17.59 8.41
N ILE A 38 16.53 17.93 8.86
CA ILE A 38 16.99 17.61 10.21
C ILE A 38 16.18 18.49 11.17
N THR A 39 15.38 17.85 12.02
CA THR A 39 14.51 18.51 12.99
C THR A 39 14.49 17.72 14.30
N ASP A 40 14.18 18.40 15.40
CA ASP A 40 13.92 17.77 16.70
C ASP A 40 12.47 17.25 16.80
N GLU A 41 11.78 17.11 15.67
CA GLU A 41 10.43 16.58 15.59
C GLU A 41 10.45 15.15 15.08
N VAL A 42 9.63 14.29 15.70
CA VAL A 42 9.44 12.91 15.24
C VAL A 42 8.70 12.92 13.91
N GLN A 43 9.29 12.33 12.88
CA GLN A 43 8.69 12.18 11.56
C GLN A 43 8.25 10.72 11.36
N GLN A 44 7.02 10.53 10.88
CA GLN A 44 6.56 9.23 10.39
C GLN A 44 6.95 9.08 8.92
N VAL A 45 7.65 7.99 8.60
CA VAL A 45 8.08 7.66 7.24
C VAL A 45 7.52 6.29 6.88
N PHE A 46 6.69 6.24 5.84
CA PHE A 46 6.16 4.98 5.32
C PHE A 46 7.26 4.25 4.58
N THR A 47 7.41 2.95 4.83
CA THR A 47 8.56 2.19 4.34
C THR A 47 8.19 1.03 3.43
N TYR A 48 9.09 0.72 2.51
CA TYR A 48 9.12 -0.52 1.74
C TYR A 48 10.49 -1.16 1.87
N LEU A 49 10.53 -2.40 2.35
CA LEU A 49 11.77 -3.18 2.43
C LEU A 49 11.91 -4.06 1.18
N HIS A 50 12.87 -3.72 0.34
CA HIS A 50 13.22 -4.49 -0.86
C HIS A 50 14.31 -5.50 -0.53
N VAL A 51 14.01 -6.79 -0.63
CA VAL A 51 14.94 -7.88 -0.31
C VAL A 51 15.21 -8.72 -1.56
N ARG A 52 16.49 -8.89 -1.89
CA ARG A 52 17.03 -9.83 -2.87
C ARG A 52 18.17 -10.63 -2.22
N GLU A 53 18.66 -11.65 -2.90
CA GLU A 53 19.74 -12.50 -2.40
C GLU A 53 21.02 -11.73 -2.03
N ASP A 54 21.31 -10.65 -2.76
CA ASP A 54 22.53 -9.85 -2.64
C ASP A 54 22.30 -8.44 -2.05
N THR A 55 21.04 -8.03 -1.86
CA THR A 55 20.70 -6.63 -1.57
C THR A 55 19.50 -6.51 -0.64
N GLN A 56 19.63 -5.67 0.39
CA GLN A 56 18.51 -5.19 1.20
C GLN A 56 18.45 -3.66 1.14
N LEU A 57 17.34 -3.11 0.66
CA LEU A 57 17.13 -1.66 0.59
C LEU A 57 15.89 -1.29 1.40
N LEU A 58 16.05 -0.33 2.31
CA LEU A 58 14.93 0.31 2.98
C LEU A 58 14.59 1.59 2.24
N ILE A 59 13.37 1.66 1.72
CA ILE A 59 12.88 2.78 0.93
C ILE A 59 11.78 3.48 1.72
N GLY A 60 11.81 4.81 1.77
CA GLY A 60 10.91 5.63 2.58
C GLY A 60 10.16 6.67 1.77
N PHE A 61 8.94 6.96 2.21
CA PHE A 61 8.00 7.88 1.59
C PHE A 61 7.35 8.78 2.65
N LYS A 62 7.04 10.02 2.27
CA LYS A 62 6.36 10.95 3.16
C LYS A 62 4.87 10.65 3.30
N THR A 63 4.28 10.08 2.26
CA THR A 63 2.86 9.80 2.21
C THR A 63 2.61 8.36 1.83
N LEU A 64 1.45 7.84 2.21
CA LEU A 64 1.06 6.48 1.91
C LEU A 64 0.86 6.27 0.40
N GLU A 65 0.29 7.25 -0.30
CA GLU A 65 0.04 7.18 -1.75
C GLU A 65 1.35 7.06 -2.53
N GLN A 66 2.41 7.74 -2.08
CA GLN A 66 3.75 7.58 -2.66
C GLN A 66 4.25 6.14 -2.52
N ARG A 67 4.11 5.54 -1.33
CA ARG A 67 4.53 4.15 -1.08
C ARG A 67 3.70 3.17 -1.92
N GLU A 68 2.39 3.34 -1.97
CA GLU A 68 1.52 2.41 -2.68
C GLU A 68 1.70 2.53 -4.20
N LEU A 69 1.87 3.74 -4.74
CA LEU A 69 2.25 3.92 -6.14
C LEU A 69 3.62 3.29 -6.43
N PHE A 70 4.61 3.48 -5.56
CA PHE A 70 5.92 2.82 -5.70
C PHE A 70 5.77 1.29 -5.81
N ARG A 71 4.97 0.69 -4.92
CA ARG A 71 4.73 -0.76 -4.89
C ARG A 71 4.11 -1.26 -6.19
N LYS A 72 3.20 -0.49 -6.80
CA LYS A 72 2.61 -0.81 -8.11
C LYS A 72 3.63 -0.63 -9.24
N LEU A 73 4.44 0.42 -9.20
CA LEU A 73 5.44 0.70 -10.24
C LEU A 73 6.48 -0.42 -10.35
N ILE A 74 6.98 -0.95 -9.22
CA ILE A 74 8.00 -2.00 -9.23
C ILE A 74 7.47 -3.38 -9.68
N THR A 75 6.15 -3.56 -9.85
CA THR A 75 5.60 -4.78 -10.48
C THR A 75 5.66 -4.74 -11.99
N VAL A 76 5.85 -3.57 -12.59
CA VAL A 76 5.93 -3.39 -14.05
C VAL A 76 7.26 -3.91 -14.55
N SER A 77 7.23 -4.77 -15.57
CA SER A 77 8.44 -5.32 -16.17
C SER A 77 9.33 -4.21 -16.73
N GLY A 78 10.59 -4.17 -16.28
CA GLY A 78 11.56 -3.13 -16.65
C GLY A 78 11.61 -1.93 -15.69
N ILE A 79 10.79 -1.91 -14.64
CA ILE A 79 10.87 -0.89 -13.57
C ILE A 79 11.39 -1.54 -12.29
N GLY A 80 12.63 -1.20 -11.93
CA GLY A 80 13.19 -1.56 -10.62
C GLY A 80 13.03 -0.43 -9.58
N PRO A 81 13.45 -0.67 -8.32
CA PRO A 81 13.35 0.32 -7.25
C PRO A 81 13.91 1.70 -7.59
N LYS A 82 15.10 1.77 -8.21
CA LYS A 82 15.70 3.05 -8.62
C LYS A 82 14.87 3.79 -9.69
N GLY A 83 14.28 3.06 -10.63
CA GLY A 83 13.42 3.65 -11.67
C GLY A 83 12.11 4.17 -11.09
N ALA A 84 11.48 3.41 -10.20
CA ALA A 84 10.27 3.85 -9.50
C ALA A 84 10.53 5.08 -8.61
N LEU A 85 11.68 5.13 -7.91
CA LEU A 85 12.11 6.32 -7.18
C LEU A 85 12.29 7.54 -8.10
N ALA A 86 12.89 7.37 -9.28
CA ALA A 86 13.08 8.46 -10.24
C ALA A 86 11.74 9.01 -10.77
N ILE A 87 10.75 8.15 -11.02
CA ILE A 87 9.40 8.56 -11.40
C ILE A 87 8.77 9.42 -10.29
N LEU A 88 8.81 8.94 -9.04
CA LEU A 88 8.25 9.64 -7.89
C LEU A 88 9.01 10.91 -7.49
N ALA A 89 10.28 11.03 -7.88
CA ALA A 89 11.07 12.23 -7.66
C ALA A 89 10.66 13.38 -8.60
N ASN A 90 10.15 13.06 -9.80
CA ASN A 90 9.86 14.01 -10.87
C ASN A 90 8.36 14.23 -11.12
N GLY A 91 7.49 13.46 -10.49
CA GLY A 91 6.04 13.54 -10.69
C GLY A 91 5.28 13.37 -9.38
N LEU A 92 4.21 14.16 -9.22
CA LEU A 92 3.25 13.90 -8.14
C LEU A 92 2.55 12.57 -8.41
N PRO A 93 2.24 11.76 -7.38
CA PRO A 93 1.54 10.50 -7.57
C PRO A 93 0.26 10.62 -8.41
N SER A 94 -0.52 11.68 -8.19
CA SER A 94 -1.74 11.98 -8.96
C SER A 94 -1.48 12.22 -10.44
N GLN A 95 -0.36 12.87 -10.80
CA GLN A 95 0.01 13.10 -12.20
C GLN A 95 0.43 11.81 -12.89
N VAL A 96 1.19 10.97 -12.21
CA VAL A 96 1.60 9.65 -12.74
C VAL A 96 0.38 8.76 -12.96
N VAL A 97 -0.52 8.69 -11.97
CA VAL A 97 -1.76 7.92 -12.09
C VAL A 97 -2.62 8.46 -13.23
N SER A 98 -2.83 9.77 -13.32
CA SER A 98 -3.61 10.40 -14.40
C SER A 98 -3.04 10.10 -15.78
N ALA A 99 -1.71 10.16 -15.93
CA ALA A 99 -1.04 9.82 -17.18
C ALA A 99 -1.24 8.36 -17.57
N ILE A 100 -1.20 7.43 -16.61
CA ILE A 100 -1.48 6.00 -16.85
C ILE A 100 -2.94 5.80 -17.29
N GLU A 101 -3.90 6.38 -16.56
CA GLU A 101 -5.33 6.21 -16.85
C GLU A 101 -5.73 6.80 -18.21
N ARG A 102 -5.14 7.95 -18.57
CA ARG A 102 -5.36 8.64 -19.85
C ARG A 102 -4.49 8.11 -20.99
N GLU A 103 -3.67 7.08 -20.75
CA GLU A 103 -2.73 6.51 -21.72
C GLU A 103 -1.76 7.54 -22.32
N ASP A 104 -1.36 8.53 -21.52
CA ASP A 104 -0.44 9.60 -21.92
C ASP A 104 1.02 9.10 -21.95
N GLU A 105 1.34 8.27 -22.94
CA GLU A 105 2.70 7.74 -23.18
C GLU A 105 3.72 8.89 -23.28
N GLY A 106 3.32 10.01 -23.89
CA GLY A 106 4.19 11.16 -24.10
C GLY A 106 4.72 11.74 -22.80
N PHE A 107 3.84 11.91 -21.81
CA PHE A 107 4.22 12.33 -20.47
C PHE A 107 5.09 11.30 -19.75
N LEU A 108 4.72 10.01 -19.80
CA LEU A 108 5.44 8.95 -19.08
C LEU A 108 6.88 8.77 -19.55
N VAL A 109 7.16 8.96 -20.85
CA VAL A 109 8.52 8.85 -21.42
C VAL A 109 9.43 10.00 -20.99
N GLN A 110 8.90 11.08 -20.40
CA GLN A 110 9.72 12.16 -19.85
C GLN A 110 10.44 11.76 -18.56
N PHE A 111 9.98 10.71 -17.86
CA PHE A 111 10.62 10.25 -16.64
C PHE A 111 11.97 9.57 -16.92
N PRO A 112 13.04 9.90 -16.16
CA PRO A 112 14.34 9.28 -16.34
C PRO A 112 14.28 7.76 -16.23
N GLY A 113 14.80 7.05 -17.24
CA GLY A 113 14.79 5.59 -17.29
C GLY A 113 13.49 4.96 -17.83
N VAL A 114 12.48 5.77 -18.20
CA VAL A 114 11.24 5.29 -18.82
C VAL A 114 11.30 5.50 -20.34
N GLY A 115 11.54 4.43 -21.09
CA GLY A 115 11.44 4.45 -22.56
C GLY A 115 10.02 4.15 -23.05
N LYS A 116 9.76 4.32 -24.35
CA LYS A 116 8.44 4.03 -24.97
C LYS A 116 7.89 2.64 -24.63
N LYS A 117 8.75 1.61 -24.66
CA LYS A 117 8.36 0.24 -24.31
C LYS A 117 7.89 0.14 -22.86
N THR A 118 8.66 0.73 -21.94
CA THR A 118 8.35 0.74 -20.50
C THR A 118 7.09 1.55 -20.22
N ALA A 119 6.91 2.73 -20.84
CA ALA A 119 5.71 3.54 -20.69
C ALA A 119 4.43 2.79 -21.13
N ARG A 120 4.49 2.10 -22.28
CA ARG A 120 3.38 1.23 -22.73
C ARG A 120 3.10 0.10 -21.76
N GLN A 121 4.16 -0.51 -21.22
CA GLN A 121 4.03 -1.58 -20.23
C GLN A 121 3.40 -1.06 -18.93
N MET A 122 3.76 0.15 -18.47
CA MET A 122 3.12 0.81 -17.33
C MET A 122 1.62 0.98 -17.56
N ILE A 123 1.23 1.52 -18.72
CA ILE A 123 -0.18 1.71 -19.07
C ILE A 123 -0.92 0.37 -19.07
N LEU A 124 -0.37 -0.64 -19.74
CA LEU A 124 -0.99 -1.97 -19.83
C LEU A 124 -1.15 -2.64 -18.46
N ASP A 125 -0.13 -2.58 -17.62
CA ASP A 125 -0.10 -3.30 -16.36
C ASP A 125 -0.91 -2.62 -15.27
N LEU A 126 -0.98 -1.29 -15.28
CA LEU A 126 -1.48 -0.51 -14.15
C LEU A 126 -2.81 0.21 -14.40
N LYS A 127 -3.20 0.48 -15.66
CA LYS A 127 -4.45 1.16 -15.97
C LYS A 127 -5.65 0.44 -15.33
N GLY A 128 -6.51 1.19 -14.66
CA GLY A 128 -7.67 0.67 -13.94
C GLY A 128 -7.35 -0.05 -12.62
N LYS A 129 -6.09 -0.12 -12.20
CA LYS A 129 -5.64 -0.79 -10.96
C LYS A 129 -5.09 0.16 -9.91
N LEU A 130 -5.28 1.47 -10.11
CA LEU A 130 -4.73 2.56 -9.29
C LEU A 130 -5.81 3.35 -8.54
N HIS A 131 -7.10 2.99 -8.67
CA HIS A 131 -8.20 3.70 -8.02
C HIS A 131 -8.09 3.68 -6.48
N ASP A 132 -7.63 2.56 -5.93
CA ASP A 132 -7.53 2.36 -4.48
C ASP A 132 -6.39 3.18 -3.84
N LEU A 133 -5.50 3.81 -4.63
CA LEU A 133 -4.34 4.54 -4.11
C LEU A 133 -4.71 5.84 -3.38
N PHE A 134 -5.88 6.40 -3.68
CA PHE A 134 -6.37 7.66 -3.09
C PHE A 134 -7.63 7.45 -2.26
N THR A 135 -8.05 6.18 -2.09
CA THR A 135 -9.14 5.87 -1.18
C THR A 135 -8.48 5.64 0.17
N GLU A 136 -8.53 6.63 1.04
CA GLU A 136 -8.23 6.42 2.45
C GLU A 136 -9.20 5.33 2.94
N ILE A 137 -8.70 4.11 3.13
CA ILE A 137 -9.34 3.24 4.11
C ILE A 137 -8.97 3.91 5.43
N ASP A 138 -9.88 4.76 5.88
CA ASP A 138 -9.87 5.36 7.21
C ASP A 138 -9.95 4.17 8.19
N LEU A 139 -8.79 3.62 8.54
CA LEU A 139 -8.67 2.79 9.72
C LEU A 139 -8.61 3.80 10.87
N PRO A 140 -9.69 3.95 11.66
CA PRO A 140 -9.74 4.96 12.69
C PRO A 140 -8.55 4.79 13.62
N ASP A 141 -7.74 5.84 13.67
CA ASP A 141 -6.61 6.01 14.56
C ASP A 141 -7.20 6.26 15.95
N SER A 142 -7.47 5.23 16.76
CA SER A 142 -7.59 5.33 18.21
C SER A 142 -8.07 4.03 18.88
N GLU A 143 -7.44 3.75 20.02
CA GLU A 143 -7.90 2.85 21.09
C GLU A 143 -9.34 3.20 21.61
N ASP A 144 -9.97 4.26 21.10
CA ASP A 144 -11.36 4.64 21.38
C ASP A 144 -12.39 3.90 20.49
N THR A 145 -11.97 3.17 19.45
CA THR A 145 -12.91 2.46 18.55
C THR A 145 -13.55 1.22 19.19
N LEU A 146 -13.06 0.77 20.36
CA LEU A 146 -13.74 -0.29 21.12
C LEU A 146 -15.08 0.14 21.73
N LEU A 147 -15.41 1.44 21.71
CA LEU A 147 -16.62 1.98 22.36
C LEU A 147 -17.59 2.67 21.39
N THR A 148 -17.29 2.72 20.09
CA THR A 148 -18.13 3.37 19.06
C THR A 148 -18.44 2.51 17.84
N LEU A 149 -18.26 1.19 17.91
CA LEU A 149 -18.89 0.21 16.99
C LEU A 149 -20.33 -0.11 17.41
N ALA A 150 -21.14 0.92 17.67
CA ALA A 150 -22.57 0.82 17.45
C ALA A 150 -22.79 1.35 16.03
N GLU A 151 -23.03 0.59 14.97
CA GLU A 151 -23.56 -0.76 14.79
C GLU A 151 -22.86 -1.36 13.55
N SER A 152 -21.71 -2.01 13.68
CA SER A 152 -21.22 -2.86 12.58
C SER A 152 -21.90 -4.21 12.70
N ASP A 153 -22.74 -4.54 11.73
CA ASP A 153 -23.38 -5.86 11.61
C ASP A 153 -22.30 -6.94 11.77
N GLU A 154 -22.43 -7.78 12.81
CA GLU A 154 -21.50 -8.85 13.16
C GLU A 154 -21.25 -9.79 11.97
N LEU A 155 -22.21 -9.83 11.04
CA LEU A 155 -22.08 -10.51 9.76
C LEU A 155 -21.01 -9.88 8.85
N ASP A 156 -20.97 -8.56 8.73
CA ASP A 156 -20.04 -7.87 7.84
C ASP A 156 -18.60 -7.96 8.36
N GLU A 157 -18.40 -7.93 9.68
CA GLU A 157 -17.10 -8.24 10.29
C GLU A 157 -16.64 -9.66 9.96
N ALA A 158 -17.53 -10.64 10.09
CA ALA A 158 -17.23 -12.04 9.80
C ALA A 158 -16.88 -12.25 8.31
N LEU A 159 -17.55 -11.53 7.40
CA LEU A 159 -17.25 -11.58 5.97
C LEU A 159 -15.88 -10.97 5.64
N LEU A 160 -15.52 -9.85 6.25
CA LEU A 160 -14.19 -9.24 6.09
C LEU A 160 -13.08 -10.19 6.58
N ALA A 161 -13.30 -10.83 7.73
CA ALA A 161 -12.37 -11.82 8.27
C ALA A 161 -12.18 -13.01 7.32
N LEU A 162 -13.25 -13.52 6.72
CA LEU A 162 -13.17 -14.62 5.74
C LEU A 162 -12.45 -14.20 4.45
N THR A 163 -12.64 -12.98 3.97
CA THR A 163 -11.86 -12.43 2.85
C THR A 163 -10.37 -12.39 3.19
N ALA A 164 -10.01 -11.95 4.40
CA ALA A 164 -8.63 -11.94 4.88
C ALA A 164 -8.03 -13.36 5.00
N LEU A 165 -8.86 -14.39 5.25
CA LEU A 165 -8.47 -15.81 5.23
C LEU A 165 -8.31 -16.38 3.81
N GLY A 166 -8.59 -15.58 2.76
CA GLY A 166 -8.35 -15.95 1.36
C GLY A 166 -9.57 -16.51 0.63
N TYR A 167 -10.78 -16.42 1.21
CA TYR A 167 -12.01 -16.77 0.50
C TYR A 167 -12.38 -15.67 -0.49
N SER A 168 -12.79 -16.07 -1.70
CA SER A 168 -13.15 -15.12 -2.76
C SER A 168 -14.54 -14.51 -2.54
N ASP A 169 -14.75 -13.29 -3.03
CA ASP A 169 -16.07 -12.63 -3.02
C ASP A 169 -17.18 -13.50 -3.62
N ARG A 170 -16.82 -14.33 -4.61
CA ARG A 170 -17.77 -15.26 -5.28
C ARG A 170 -18.23 -16.37 -4.34
N GLU A 171 -17.36 -16.86 -3.48
CA GLU A 171 -17.68 -17.88 -2.47
C GLU A 171 -18.52 -17.28 -1.35
N LEU A 172 -18.12 -16.11 -0.85
CA LEU A 172 -18.83 -15.40 0.22
C LEU A 172 -20.25 -14.97 -0.19
N LYS A 173 -20.43 -14.48 -1.43
CA LYS A 173 -21.77 -14.16 -1.97
C LYS A 173 -22.72 -15.36 -2.04
N LYS A 174 -22.21 -16.59 -2.16
CA LYS A 174 -23.06 -17.80 -2.17
C LYS A 174 -23.59 -18.16 -0.78
N VAL A 175 -22.83 -17.83 0.27
CA VAL A 175 -23.18 -18.19 1.65
C VAL A 175 -23.84 -17.05 2.42
N LYS A 176 -23.58 -15.78 2.06
CA LYS A 176 -24.18 -14.60 2.70
C LYS A 176 -25.71 -14.69 2.91
N PRO A 177 -26.53 -15.09 1.92
CA PRO A 177 -27.99 -15.18 2.11
C PRO A 177 -28.46 -16.26 3.11
N LYS A 178 -27.58 -17.20 3.47
CA LYS A 178 -27.85 -18.20 4.53
C LYS A 178 -27.40 -17.70 5.89
N LEU A 179 -26.38 -16.84 5.93
CA LEU A 179 -25.88 -16.23 7.15
C LEU A 179 -26.84 -15.12 7.62
N GLU A 180 -27.36 -14.29 6.72
CA GLU A 180 -28.37 -13.24 7.00
C GLU A 180 -29.68 -13.75 7.65
N LYS A 181 -29.90 -15.08 7.68
CA LYS A 181 -31.08 -15.70 8.29
C LYS A 181 -30.87 -16.14 9.74
N GLU A 182 -29.63 -16.13 10.18
CA GLU A 182 -29.22 -16.49 11.52
C GLU A 182 -28.90 -15.21 12.28
N GLU A 183 -28.97 -15.25 13.60
CA GLU A 183 -28.57 -14.15 14.47
C GLU A 183 -27.45 -14.68 15.35
N LEU A 184 -26.21 -14.41 14.94
CA LEU A 184 -24.99 -14.94 15.54
C LEU A 184 -24.01 -13.82 15.85
N ASP A 185 -23.06 -14.09 16.73
CA ASP A 185 -21.87 -13.26 16.87
C ASP A 185 -20.90 -13.49 15.70
N THR A 186 -19.90 -12.60 15.57
CA THR A 186 -18.87 -12.66 14.51
C THR A 186 -18.23 -14.05 14.41
N GLU A 187 -17.92 -14.69 15.56
CA GLU A 187 -17.34 -16.04 15.60
C GLU A 187 -18.33 -17.11 15.09
N GLY A 188 -19.60 -17.00 15.47
CA GLY A 188 -20.68 -17.87 15.01
C GLY A 188 -20.88 -17.79 13.50
N TYR A 189 -20.92 -16.59 12.93
CA TYR A 189 -20.98 -16.39 11.49
C TYR A 189 -19.78 -16.98 10.76
N MET A 190 -18.56 -16.75 11.25
CA MET A 190 -17.35 -17.35 10.68
C MET A 190 -17.43 -18.88 10.68
N ARG A 191 -17.80 -19.50 11.80
CA ARG A 191 -17.90 -20.96 11.92
C ARG A 191 -18.94 -21.55 10.98
N LEU A 192 -20.10 -20.89 10.85
CA LEU A 192 -21.16 -21.31 9.96
C LEU A 192 -20.78 -21.15 8.49
N ALA A 193 -20.17 -20.02 8.12
CA ALA A 193 -19.70 -19.75 6.76
C ALA A 193 -18.67 -20.80 6.31
N LEU A 194 -17.66 -21.09 7.14
CA LEU A 194 -16.65 -22.11 6.87
C LEU A 194 -17.30 -23.50 6.66
N LYS A 195 -18.28 -23.86 7.50
CA LYS A 195 -19.02 -25.12 7.37
C LYS A 195 -19.84 -25.20 6.07
N LEU A 196 -20.42 -24.09 5.63
CA LEU A 196 -21.19 -24.01 4.38
C LEU A 196 -20.28 -24.09 3.14
N LEU A 197 -19.10 -23.47 3.21
CA LEU A 197 -18.11 -23.48 2.13
C LEU A 197 -17.47 -24.86 1.97
N LEU A 198 -17.14 -25.54 3.06
CA LEU A 198 -16.58 -26.90 3.05
C LEU A 198 -17.55 -27.98 2.57
N LYS A 199 -18.86 -27.76 2.65
CA LYS A 199 -19.88 -28.69 2.15
C LYS A 199 -20.19 -28.54 0.65
N GLN A 200 -19.59 -27.55 -0.03
CA GLN A 200 -19.77 -27.33 -1.47
C GLN A 200 -18.55 -27.68 -2.32
N GLY A 201 -17.48 -28.19 -1.70
CA GLY A 201 -16.38 -28.87 -2.39
C GLY A 201 -16.62 -30.38 -2.42
#